data_AF-A0A972PL57-F1
#
_entry.id   AF-A0A972PL57-F1
#
_cell.length_a   1.000
_cell.length_b   1.000
_cell.length_c   1.000
_cell.angle_alpha   90.00
_cell.angle_beta   90.00
_cell.angle_gamma   90.00
#
_symmetry.space_group_name_H-M   'P 1'
#
loop_
_entity.id
_entity.type
_entity.pdbx_description
1 polymer ?
#
loop_
_entity_poly.entity_id
_entity_poly.type
_entity_poly.pdbx_seq_one_letter_code
_entity_poly.pdbx_strand_id
1 'polypeptide(L)'
;MNEFSNLTQYLIDEIEQEYRNWLNLIAGLSPEQLANRPEDGWSVVDALVHVTAWQENALKIANGQKDPQALIPDAQFGPSRVLNIDFEEFNQCVFEAHRDWSMEQALAWFESINTSLRSALKELPIERLYTDANKRVPFNWFWRPAIVHAREHRLDIENRF
;
A
#
# COMPACT_ATOMS: atom_id res chain seq x y z
N MET A 1 -28.00 1.38 6.00
CA MET A 1 -26.78 1.07 5.23
C MET A 1 -26.89 -0.35 4.72
N ASN A 2 -26.61 -0.60 3.43
CA ASN A 2 -26.57 -1.95 2.86
C ASN A 2 -25.24 -2.65 3.26
N GLU A 3 -25.25 -3.96 3.48
CA GLU A 3 -24.10 -4.79 3.87
C GLU A 3 -22.86 -4.57 3.00
N PHE A 4 -23.04 -4.38 1.69
CA PHE A 4 -21.92 -4.10 0.76
C PHE A 4 -21.25 -2.76 1.01
N SER A 5 -22.02 -1.74 1.40
CA SER A 5 -21.47 -0.44 1.79
C SER A 5 -20.62 -0.56 3.05
N ASN A 6 -20.98 -1.47 3.97
CA ASN A 6 -20.22 -1.70 5.19
C ASN A 6 -18.89 -2.42 4.90
N LEU A 7 -18.87 -3.37 3.96
CA LEU A 7 -17.66 -4.11 3.59
C LEU A 7 -16.64 -3.24 2.84
N THR A 8 -17.09 -2.38 1.92
CA THR A 8 -16.20 -1.40 1.29
C THR A 8 -15.67 -0.44 2.35
N GLN A 9 -16.54 0.10 3.21
CA GLN A 9 -16.12 1.04 4.24
C GLN A 9 -15.10 0.42 5.21
N TYR A 10 -15.30 -0.84 5.61
CA TYR A 10 -14.34 -1.58 6.42
C TYR A 10 -12.94 -1.63 5.81
N LEU A 11 -12.81 -1.93 4.51
CA LEU A 11 -11.51 -1.93 3.83
C LEU A 11 -10.86 -0.55 3.83
N ILE A 12 -11.66 0.50 3.58
CA ILE A 12 -11.18 1.88 3.59
C ILE A 12 -10.68 2.26 4.99
N ASP A 13 -11.41 1.87 6.03
CA ASP A 13 -11.06 2.15 7.42
C ASP A 13 -9.78 1.42 7.84
N GLU A 14 -9.57 0.17 7.41
CA GLU A 14 -8.32 -0.56 7.65
C GLU A 14 -7.11 0.11 6.97
N ILE A 15 -7.26 0.56 5.72
CA ILE A 15 -6.20 1.29 5.00
C ILE A 15 -5.91 2.62 5.71
N GLU A 16 -6.95 3.36 6.10
CA GLU A 16 -6.79 4.62 6.81
C GLU A 16 -6.15 4.45 8.19
N GLN A 17 -6.52 3.39 8.91
CA GLN A 17 -5.92 3.08 10.20
C GLN A 17 -4.43 2.76 10.05
N GLU A 18 -4.05 1.95 9.06
CA GLU A 18 -2.64 1.63 8.82
C GLU A 18 -1.84 2.87 8.40
N TYR A 19 -2.41 3.74 7.56
CA TYR A 19 -1.83 5.04 7.22
C TYR A 19 -1.56 5.89 8.48
N ARG A 20 -2.54 6.01 9.38
CA ARG A 20 -2.38 6.75 10.64
C ARG A 20 -1.33 6.12 11.55
N ASN A 21 -1.22 4.79 11.58
CA ASN A 21 -0.18 4.09 12.35
C ASN A 21 1.22 4.46 11.85
N TRP A 22 1.43 4.51 10.53
CA TRP A 22 2.70 4.97 9.94
C TRP A 22 3.02 6.42 10.32
N LEU A 23 2.05 7.32 10.22
CA LEU A 23 2.25 8.72 10.61
C LEU A 23 2.63 8.86 12.09
N ASN A 24 1.95 8.11 12.97
CA ASN A 24 2.22 8.12 14.40
C ASN A 24 3.63 7.58 14.71
N LEU A 25 4.04 6.49 14.04
CA LEU A 25 5.40 5.96 14.15
C LEU A 25 6.42 7.02 13.77
N ILE A 26 6.30 7.60 12.57
CA ILE A 26 7.26 8.58 12.04
C ILE A 26 7.34 9.82 12.95
N ALA A 27 6.19 10.31 13.44
CA ALA A 27 6.13 11.45 14.35
C ALA A 27 6.81 11.17 15.72
N GLY A 28 6.94 9.91 16.11
CA GLY A 28 7.59 9.49 17.35
C GLY A 28 9.10 9.31 17.25
N LEU A 29 9.69 9.30 16.05
CA LEU A 29 11.12 9.04 15.84
C LEU A 29 11.94 10.33 15.84
N SER A 30 13.18 10.25 16.35
CA SER A 30 14.14 11.35 16.28
C SER A 30 14.67 11.52 14.84
N PRO A 31 15.20 12.71 14.48
CA PRO A 31 15.87 12.91 13.19
C PRO A 31 16.98 11.90 12.90
N GLU A 32 17.72 11.47 13.92
CA GLU A 32 18.78 10.46 13.78
C GLU A 32 18.20 9.08 13.47
N GLN A 33 17.11 8.69 14.13
CA GLN A 33 16.42 7.42 13.86
C GLN A 33 15.81 7.39 12.45
N LEU A 34 15.26 8.52 11.99
CA LEU A 34 14.71 8.66 10.63
C LEU A 34 15.79 8.55 9.55
N ALA A 35 16.98 9.14 9.80
CA ALA A 35 18.10 9.14 8.86
C ALA A 35 18.96 7.87 8.92
N ASN A 36 18.83 7.05 9.97
CA ASN A 36 19.66 5.87 10.16
C ASN A 36 19.35 4.79 9.10
N ARG A 37 20.35 4.46 8.27
CA ARG A 37 20.33 3.31 7.37
C ARG A 37 21.26 2.23 7.95
N PRO A 38 20.74 1.12 8.49
CA PRO A 38 21.57 0.04 9.01
C PRO A 38 22.36 -0.64 7.88
N GLU A 39 23.49 -1.27 8.23
CA GLU A 39 24.45 -1.86 7.27
C GLU A 39 23.77 -2.85 6.29
N ASP A 40 22.83 -3.65 6.79
CA ASP A 40 22.08 -4.64 6.01
C ASP A 40 20.59 -4.30 5.87
N GLY A 41 20.21 -3.02 5.85
CA GLY A 41 18.79 -2.69 5.78
C GLY A 41 18.44 -1.29 5.31
N TRP A 42 17.12 -1.09 5.25
CA TRP A 42 16.50 0.13 4.78
C TRP A 42 16.35 1.15 5.92
N SER A 43 16.55 2.43 5.61
CA SER A 43 16.14 3.51 6.49
C SER A 43 14.61 3.56 6.59
N VAL A 44 14.09 4.39 7.49
CA VAL A 44 12.64 4.63 7.61
C VAL A 44 12.09 5.24 6.32
N VAL A 45 12.84 6.14 5.68
CA VAL A 45 12.46 6.75 4.39
C VAL A 45 12.39 5.69 3.30
N ASP A 46 13.40 4.83 3.19
CA ASP A 46 13.47 3.78 2.16
C ASP A 46 12.28 2.81 2.29
N ALA A 47 11.97 2.40 3.52
CA ALA A 47 10.84 1.52 3.79
C ALA A 47 9.49 2.19 3.48
N LEU A 48 9.31 3.47 3.83
CA LEU A 48 8.09 4.20 3.51
C LEU A 48 7.89 4.36 1.99
N VAL A 49 8.96 4.69 1.27
CA VAL A 49 8.96 4.78 -0.20
C VAL A 49 8.62 3.43 -0.81
N HIS A 50 9.25 2.34 -0.33
CA HIS A 50 8.98 0.98 -0.82
C HIS A 50 7.51 0.58 -0.67
N VAL A 51 6.92 0.75 0.53
CA VAL A 51 5.50 0.41 0.73
C VAL A 51 4.59 1.28 -0.13
N THR A 52 4.93 2.57 -0.26
CA THR A 52 4.16 3.52 -1.09
C THR A 52 4.18 3.12 -2.56
N ALA A 53 5.32 2.67 -3.09
CA ALA A 53 5.45 2.21 -4.47
C ALA A 53 4.57 0.98 -4.75
N TRP A 54 4.49 0.04 -3.82
CA TRP A 54 3.58 -1.11 -3.94
C TRP A 54 2.10 -0.73 -3.85
N GLN A 55 1.76 0.27 -3.03
CA GLN A 55 0.41 0.84 -2.98
C GLN A 55 0.05 1.58 -4.28
N GLU A 56 1.01 2.25 -4.90
CA GLU A 56 0.80 2.87 -6.21
C GLU A 56 0.46 1.82 -7.28
N ASN A 57 1.11 0.65 -7.25
CA ASN A 57 0.75 -0.45 -8.14
C ASN A 57 -0.66 -1.00 -7.87
N ALA A 58 -1.09 -1.04 -6.61
CA ALA A 58 -2.49 -1.35 -6.28
C ALA A 58 -3.45 -0.29 -6.86
N LEU A 59 -3.10 1.00 -6.77
CA LEU A 59 -3.88 2.10 -7.34
C LEU A 59 -3.99 1.99 -8.87
N LYS A 60 -2.89 1.63 -9.57
CA LYS A 60 -2.90 1.39 -11.02
C LYS A 60 -3.92 0.31 -11.39
N ILE A 61 -3.94 -0.79 -10.64
CA ILE A 61 -4.91 -1.88 -10.84
C ILE A 61 -6.33 -1.42 -10.53
N ALA A 62 -6.54 -0.72 -9.40
CA ALA A 62 -7.86 -0.18 -9.04
C ALA A 62 -8.43 0.71 -10.14
N ASN A 63 -7.62 1.60 -10.70
CA ASN A 63 -8.02 2.46 -11.81
C ASN A 63 -8.37 1.66 -13.07
N GLY A 64 -7.61 0.62 -13.40
CA GLY A 64 -7.94 -0.29 -14.51
C GLY A 64 -9.26 -1.03 -14.31
N GLN A 65 -9.58 -1.41 -13.06
CA GLN A 65 -10.84 -2.08 -12.73
C GLN A 65 -12.08 -1.17 -12.77
N LYS A 66 -11.91 0.14 -12.98
CA LYS A 66 -13.04 1.06 -13.24
C LYS A 66 -13.69 0.81 -14.60
N ASP A 67 -12.95 0.24 -15.56
CA ASP A 67 -13.53 -0.23 -16.82
C ASP A 67 -14.39 -1.49 -16.55
N PRO A 68 -15.71 -1.45 -16.83
CA PRO A 68 -16.58 -2.62 -16.65
C PRO A 68 -16.15 -3.84 -17.47
N GLN A 69 -15.42 -3.64 -18.57
CA GLN A 69 -14.91 -4.71 -19.44
C GLN A 69 -13.53 -5.24 -19.01
N ALA A 70 -12.89 -4.62 -18.01
CA ALA A 70 -11.61 -5.13 -17.50
C ALA A 70 -11.77 -6.55 -16.97
N LEU A 71 -10.80 -7.41 -17.28
CA LEU A 71 -10.70 -8.73 -16.69
C LEU A 71 -10.50 -8.60 -15.17
N ILE A 72 -11.23 -9.40 -14.41
CA ILE A 72 -11.03 -9.51 -12.95
C ILE A 72 -9.72 -10.30 -12.74
N PRO A 73 -8.73 -9.76 -12.01
CA PRO A 73 -7.51 -10.50 -11.70
C PRO A 73 -7.82 -11.75 -10.87
N ASP A 74 -6.92 -12.74 -10.89
CA ASP A 74 -7.04 -13.85 -9.94
C ASP A 74 -6.97 -13.32 -8.50
N ALA A 75 -7.87 -13.83 -7.65
CA ALA A 75 -7.97 -13.52 -6.23
C ALA A 75 -6.63 -13.52 -5.48
N GLN A 76 -5.77 -14.49 -5.81
CA GLN A 76 -4.52 -14.74 -5.09
C GLN A 76 -3.39 -13.84 -5.58
N PHE A 77 -3.51 -13.25 -6.76
CA PHE A 77 -2.43 -12.49 -7.38
C PHE A 77 -2.27 -11.11 -6.73
N GLY A 78 -1.06 -10.84 -6.23
CA GLY A 78 -0.62 -9.51 -5.83
C GLY A 78 -0.26 -8.64 -7.06
N PRO A 79 0.08 -7.36 -6.85
CA PRO A 79 0.28 -6.41 -7.95
C PRO A 79 1.30 -6.87 -8.98
N SER A 80 2.39 -7.51 -8.54
CA SER A 80 3.44 -7.96 -9.45
C SER A 80 2.96 -8.98 -10.48
N ARG A 81 2.12 -9.93 -10.07
CA ARG A 81 1.59 -10.94 -10.99
C ARG A 81 0.53 -10.35 -11.91
N VAL A 82 -0.29 -9.41 -11.40
CA VAL A 82 -1.32 -8.72 -12.20
C VAL A 82 -0.71 -7.80 -13.25
N LEU A 83 0.35 -7.08 -12.89
CA LEU A 83 1.01 -6.10 -13.74
C LEU A 83 2.27 -6.64 -14.45
N ASN A 84 2.58 -7.92 -14.27
CA ASN A 84 3.78 -8.58 -14.79
C ASN A 84 5.08 -7.83 -14.43
N ILE A 85 5.23 -7.48 -13.14
CA ILE A 85 6.40 -6.77 -12.58
C ILE A 85 7.38 -7.81 -12.04
N ASP A 86 8.65 -7.66 -12.40
CA ASP A 86 9.76 -8.32 -11.70
C ASP A 86 10.00 -7.65 -10.35
N PHE A 87 9.89 -8.42 -9.26
CA PHE A 87 9.96 -7.89 -7.90
C PHE A 87 11.32 -7.30 -7.57
N GLU A 88 12.40 -7.95 -7.98
CA GLU A 88 13.76 -7.54 -7.62
C GLU A 88 14.14 -6.29 -8.40
N GLU A 89 13.89 -6.30 -9.71
CA GLU A 89 14.14 -5.14 -10.56
C GLU A 89 13.32 -3.93 -10.10
N PHE A 90 12.02 -4.12 -9.80
CA PHE A 90 11.17 -3.03 -9.32
C PHE A 90 11.65 -2.45 -8.00
N ASN A 91 11.96 -3.29 -7.01
CA ASN A 91 12.43 -2.83 -5.72
C ASN A 91 13.76 -2.07 -5.85
N GLN A 92 14.68 -2.57 -6.68
CA GLN A 92 15.95 -1.91 -6.95
C GLN A 92 15.75 -0.54 -7.61
N CYS A 93 14.92 -0.46 -8.65
CA CYS A 93 14.63 0.80 -9.33
C CYS A 93 13.95 1.82 -8.40
N VAL A 94 13.00 1.38 -7.56
CA VAL A 94 12.36 2.25 -6.57
C VAL A 94 13.39 2.78 -5.58
N PHE A 95 14.23 1.91 -5.03
CA PHE A 95 15.29 2.32 -4.10
C PHE A 95 16.24 3.32 -4.75
N GLU A 96 16.77 3.03 -5.93
CA GLU A 96 17.71 3.91 -6.63
C GLU A 96 17.12 5.26 -7.00
N ALA A 97 15.86 5.31 -7.44
CA ALA A 97 15.21 6.56 -7.84
C ALA A 97 14.86 7.48 -6.66
N HIS A 98 14.79 6.93 -5.44
CA HIS A 98 14.30 7.64 -4.25
C HIS A 98 15.31 7.65 -3.09
N ARG A 99 16.51 7.08 -3.28
CA ARG A 99 17.55 6.91 -2.25
C ARG A 99 17.95 8.20 -1.52
N ASP A 100 17.79 9.35 -2.17
CA ASP A 100 18.18 10.66 -1.67
C ASP A 100 16.97 11.53 -1.29
N TRP A 101 15.76 10.94 -1.23
CA TRP A 101 14.56 11.64 -0.79
C TRP A 101 14.63 12.01 0.69
N SER A 102 14.04 13.15 1.03
CA SER A 102 13.75 13.51 2.41
C SER A 102 12.50 12.80 2.92
N MET A 103 12.36 12.74 4.25
CA MET A 103 11.13 12.25 4.88
C MET A 103 9.91 13.06 4.45
N GLU A 104 10.05 14.38 4.23
CA GLU A 104 8.97 15.24 3.73
C GLU A 104 8.49 14.81 2.35
N GLN A 105 9.41 14.52 1.42
CA GLN A 105 9.07 14.05 0.07
C GLN A 105 8.37 12.68 0.13
N ALA A 106 8.88 11.76 0.95
CA ALA A 106 8.29 10.44 1.13
C ALA A 106 6.88 10.51 1.73
N LEU A 107 6.67 11.36 2.75
CA LEU A 107 5.34 11.58 3.35
C LEU A 107 4.35 12.20 2.37
N ALA A 108 4.78 13.19 1.58
CA ALA A 108 3.93 13.81 0.56
C ALA A 108 3.46 12.79 -0.49
N TRP A 109 4.36 11.90 -0.92
CA TRP A 109 3.98 10.82 -1.85
C TRP A 109 3.06 9.79 -1.18
N PHE A 110 3.37 9.39 0.05
CA PHE A 110 2.55 8.46 0.81
C PHE A 110 1.12 8.97 1.04
N GLU A 111 0.97 10.24 1.42
CA GLU A 111 -0.33 10.89 1.57
C GLU A 111 -1.11 10.91 0.24
N SER A 112 -0.44 11.27 -0.84
CA SER A 112 -1.04 11.32 -2.18
C SER A 112 -1.55 9.94 -2.61
N ILE A 113 -0.71 8.90 -2.51
CA ILE A 113 -1.07 7.53 -2.89
C ILE A 113 -2.16 6.97 -1.99
N ASN A 114 -2.08 7.16 -0.67
CA ASN A 114 -3.12 6.70 0.25
C ASN A 114 -4.48 7.35 -0.04
N THR A 115 -4.50 8.65 -0.32
CA THR A 115 -5.72 9.38 -0.66
C THR A 115 -6.31 8.88 -1.99
N SER A 116 -5.48 8.78 -3.03
CA SER A 116 -5.91 8.31 -4.34
C SER A 116 -6.38 6.85 -4.32
N LEU A 117 -5.69 5.97 -3.61
CA LEU A 117 -6.06 4.56 -3.47
C LEU A 117 -7.41 4.42 -2.77
N ARG A 118 -7.61 5.06 -1.62
CA ARG A 118 -8.90 5.02 -0.92
C ARG A 118 -10.04 5.57 -1.77
N SER A 119 -9.79 6.64 -2.54
CA SER A 119 -10.80 7.17 -3.47
C SER A 119 -11.13 6.17 -4.58
N ALA A 120 -10.11 5.59 -5.23
CA ALA A 120 -10.30 4.62 -6.30
C ALA A 120 -11.06 3.38 -5.82
N LEU A 121 -10.73 2.84 -4.64
CA LEU A 121 -11.43 1.68 -4.08
C LEU A 121 -12.89 1.97 -3.73
N LYS A 122 -13.23 3.19 -3.28
CA LYS A 122 -14.63 3.60 -3.01
C LYS A 122 -15.50 3.62 -4.27
N GLU A 123 -14.89 3.89 -5.42
CA GLU A 123 -15.60 3.95 -6.71
C GLU A 123 -15.83 2.57 -7.32
N LEU A 124 -15.12 1.54 -6.86
CA LEU A 124 -15.25 0.20 -7.40
C LEU A 124 -16.50 -0.52 -6.87
N PRO A 125 -17.19 -1.29 -7.73
CA PRO A 125 -18.21 -2.20 -7.24
C PRO A 125 -17.56 -3.29 -6.37
N ILE A 126 -18.30 -3.75 -5.37
CA ILE A 126 -17.79 -4.67 -4.34
C ILE A 126 -17.26 -5.99 -4.93
N GLU A 127 -17.78 -6.42 -6.08
CA GLU A 127 -17.33 -7.59 -6.84
C GLU A 127 -15.90 -7.44 -7.40
N ARG A 128 -15.36 -6.22 -7.44
CA ARG A 128 -13.96 -5.94 -7.80
C ARG A 128 -13.05 -5.89 -6.56
N LEU A 129 -13.63 -5.85 -5.37
CA LEU A 129 -12.92 -5.76 -4.09
C LEU A 129 -12.87 -7.10 -3.36
N TYR A 130 -13.84 -7.98 -3.56
CA TYR A 130 -13.94 -9.28 -2.89
C TYR A 130 -14.09 -10.44 -3.86
N THR A 131 -13.51 -11.58 -3.50
CA THR A 131 -13.27 -12.72 -4.40
C THR A 131 -14.43 -13.71 -4.48
N ASP A 132 -15.36 -13.70 -3.52
CA ASP A 132 -16.43 -14.70 -3.43
C ASP A 132 -17.83 -14.07 -3.25
N ALA A 133 -18.86 -14.88 -3.53
CA ALA A 133 -20.26 -14.46 -3.39
C ALA A 133 -20.63 -14.10 -1.94
N ASN A 134 -19.89 -14.63 -0.95
CA ASN A 134 -20.04 -14.31 0.46
C ASN A 134 -19.23 -13.08 0.90
N LYS A 135 -18.41 -12.51 0.00
CA LYS A 135 -17.66 -11.26 0.13
C LYS A 135 -16.81 -11.18 1.40
N ARG A 136 -16.06 -12.25 1.72
CA ARG A 136 -15.24 -12.32 2.95
C ARG A 136 -13.75 -12.16 2.73
N VAL A 137 -13.27 -12.46 1.52
CA VAL A 137 -11.84 -12.39 1.20
C VAL A 137 -11.61 -11.26 0.20
N PRO A 138 -10.86 -10.21 0.58
CA PRO A 138 -10.51 -9.14 -0.35
C PRO A 138 -9.45 -9.60 -1.35
N PHE A 139 -9.43 -9.02 -2.54
CA PHE A 139 -8.40 -9.34 -3.53
C PHE A 139 -6.99 -8.95 -3.04
N ASN A 140 -6.02 -9.84 -3.25
CA ASN A 140 -4.64 -9.63 -2.82
C ASN A 140 -3.93 -8.45 -3.52
N TRP A 141 -4.37 -8.05 -4.71
CA TRP A 141 -3.76 -6.96 -5.46
C TRP A 141 -3.86 -5.59 -4.77
N PHE A 142 -4.81 -5.38 -3.84
CA PHE A 142 -4.81 -4.19 -2.97
C PHE A 142 -4.67 -4.52 -1.49
N TRP A 143 -5.30 -5.59 -1.01
CA TRP A 143 -5.30 -5.92 0.41
C TRP A 143 -3.87 -6.10 0.95
N ARG A 144 -3.05 -6.84 0.21
CA ARG A 144 -1.67 -7.10 0.62
C ARG A 144 -0.83 -5.82 0.63
N PRO A 145 -0.68 -5.04 -0.45
CA PRO A 145 0.18 -3.85 -0.43
C PRO A 145 -0.37 -2.73 0.48
N ALA A 146 -1.68 -2.54 0.56
CA ALA A 146 -2.27 -1.42 1.29
C ALA A 146 -2.33 -1.65 2.81
N ILE A 147 -2.43 -2.90 3.27
CA ILE A 147 -2.61 -3.22 4.69
C ILE A 147 -1.52 -4.16 5.18
N VAL A 148 -1.45 -5.38 4.65
CA VAL A 148 -0.57 -6.42 5.23
C VAL A 148 0.91 -6.04 5.12
N HIS A 149 1.37 -5.71 3.91
CA HIS A 149 2.76 -5.37 3.62
C HIS A 149 3.18 -4.04 4.26
N ALA A 150 2.29 -3.04 4.21
CA ALA A 150 2.51 -1.78 4.90
C ALA A 150 2.69 -1.99 6.40
N ARG A 151 1.86 -2.86 7.00
CA ARG A 151 1.94 -3.21 8.42
C ARG A 151 3.20 -4.00 8.78
N GLU A 152 3.58 -4.98 7.95
CA GLU A 152 4.82 -5.75 8.10
C GLU A 152 6.01 -4.81 8.24
N HIS A 153 6.22 -3.91 7.27
CA HIS A 153 7.35 -2.98 7.30
C HIS A 153 7.27 -1.94 8.43
N ARG A 154 6.07 -1.48 8.80
CA ARG A 154 5.91 -0.61 9.97
C ARG A 154 6.38 -1.30 11.24
N LEU A 155 5.96 -2.55 11.45
CA LEU A 155 6.33 -3.34 12.62
C LEU A 155 7.84 -3.64 12.64
N ASP A 156 8.45 -3.87 11.49
CA ASP A 156 9.91 -4.05 11.39
C ASP A 156 10.68 -2.79 11.84
N ILE A 157 10.17 -1.59 11.55
CA ILE A 157 10.75 -0.33 12.03
C ILE A 157 10.45 -0.12 13.51
N GLU A 158 9.22 -0.38 13.96
CA GLU A 158 8.88 -0.30 15.39
C GLU A 158 9.75 -1.21 16.24
N ASN A 159 9.99 -2.44 15.82
CA ASN A 159 10.83 -3.39 16.56
C ASN A 159 12.32 -3.03 16.54
N ARG A 160 12.74 -2.07 15.70
CA ARG A 160 14.13 -1.60 15.62
C ARG A 160 14.47 -0.61 16.73
N PHE A 161 13.47 0.06 17.33
CA PHE A 161 13.64 1.19 18.25
C PHE A 161 12.84 1.00 19.54
#